data_AF-A0A023NCV7-F1
#
_entry.id   AF-A0A023NCV7-F1
#
_cell.length_a   1.000
_cell.length_b   1.000
_cell.length_c   1.000
_cell.angle_alpha   90.00
_cell.angle_beta   90.00
_cell.angle_gamma   90.00
#
_symmetry.space_group_name_H-M   'P 1'
#
loop_
_entity.id
_entity.type
_entity.pdbx_description
1 polymer ?
#
loop_
_entity_poly.entity_id
_entity_poly.type
_entity_poly.pdbx_seq_one_letter_code
_entity_poly.pdbx_strand_id
1 'polypeptide(L)'
;SLRAPHGCHAQYMVNMGSIASLVMSVTINDDDDDETEADQRKGRKLWGLVVCHHTGPRFVPFPLRYACEFLIQVFGIQINKEVELAAQMREKHILETQTVLCDMLLRESPVAIVTQSPNVMDLVKCDGAALYYQKRFWLLGVSPAEAQIRDITEWLLEYHAGSTGLSTDSLSEAGYLGASVLADAVCGMAAIRINSK
;
A
#
# COMPACT_ATOMS: atom_id res chain seq x y z
N SER A 1 13.04 36.17 -10.47
CA SER A 1 14.44 35.77 -10.72
C SER A 1 14.44 34.54 -11.62
N LEU A 2 15.30 34.47 -12.64
CA LEU A 2 15.50 33.26 -13.46
C LEU A 2 16.77 32.55 -12.94
N ARG A 3 16.61 31.33 -12.44
CA ARG A 3 17.71 30.54 -11.85
C ARG A 3 18.26 29.57 -12.90
N ALA A 4 19.58 29.54 -13.07
CA ALA A 4 20.23 28.53 -13.90
C ALA A 4 20.11 27.12 -13.25
N PRO A 5 19.93 26.05 -14.05
CA PRO A 5 19.92 24.69 -13.52
C PRO A 5 21.31 24.27 -13.04
N HIS A 6 21.36 23.32 -12.11
CA HIS A 6 22.61 22.72 -11.67
C HIS A 6 23.26 21.91 -12.81
N GLY A 7 24.60 21.87 -12.88
CA GLY A 7 25.33 21.26 -13.99
C GLY A 7 25.02 19.77 -14.22
N CYS A 8 24.78 19.00 -13.15
CA CYS A 8 24.39 17.59 -13.28
C CYS A 8 23.04 17.42 -14.00
N HIS A 9 22.07 18.31 -13.74
CA HIS A 9 20.77 18.27 -14.40
C HIS A 9 20.88 18.69 -15.86
N ALA A 10 21.74 19.66 -16.18
CA ALA A 10 22.01 20.03 -17.57
C ALA A 10 22.57 18.84 -18.38
N GLN A 11 23.55 18.10 -17.82
CA GLN A 11 24.10 16.91 -18.49
C GLN A 11 23.05 15.80 -18.62
N TYR A 12 22.20 15.59 -17.60
CA TYR A 12 21.10 14.64 -17.66
C TYR A 12 20.13 14.94 -18.83
N MET A 13 19.78 16.22 -19.02
CA MET A 13 18.92 16.65 -20.13
C MET A 13 19.55 16.36 -21.50
N VAL A 14 20.86 16.60 -21.65
CA VAL A 14 21.62 16.25 -22.86
C VAL A 14 21.59 14.74 -23.11
N ASN A 15 21.83 13.93 -22.08
CA ASN A 15 21.83 12.47 -22.20
C ASN A 15 20.44 11.92 -22.58
N MET A 16 19.36 12.59 -22.17
CA MET A 16 17.99 12.26 -22.59
C MET A 16 17.59 12.81 -23.96
N GLY A 17 18.46 13.57 -24.63
CA GLY A 17 18.13 14.22 -25.91
C GLY A 17 17.10 15.35 -25.79
N SER A 18 16.98 15.96 -24.60
CA SER A 18 16.05 17.06 -24.34
C SER A 18 16.80 18.40 -24.22
N ILE A 19 16.46 19.34 -25.10
CA ILE A 19 17.11 20.66 -25.20
C ILE A 19 16.39 21.72 -24.35
N ALA A 20 15.08 21.59 -24.16
CA ALA A 20 14.30 22.46 -23.30
C ALA A 20 13.32 21.66 -22.45
N SER A 21 13.10 22.11 -21.21
CA SER A 21 12.09 21.54 -20.32
C SER A 21 11.28 22.61 -19.58
N LEU A 22 10.05 22.24 -19.23
CA LEU A 22 9.20 22.95 -18.29
C LEU A 22 8.71 21.93 -17.26
N VAL A 23 8.90 22.21 -15.98
CA VAL A 23 8.51 21.33 -14.88
C VAL A 23 7.60 22.07 -13.93
N MET A 24 6.48 21.45 -13.56
CA MET A 24 5.51 21.98 -12.61
C MET A 24 5.21 20.93 -11.54
N SER A 25 5.11 21.37 -10.29
CA SER A 25 4.82 20.48 -9.15
C SER A 25 3.32 20.24 -9.00
N VAL A 26 2.94 18.98 -8.86
CA VAL A 26 1.61 18.56 -8.43
C VAL A 26 1.66 18.34 -6.93
N THR A 27 0.91 19.13 -6.16
CA THR A 27 0.87 19.04 -4.69
C THR A 27 -0.53 18.74 -4.22
N ILE A 28 -0.66 17.73 -3.37
CA ILE A 28 -1.92 17.30 -2.75
C ILE A 28 -1.93 17.63 -1.26
N ASN A 29 -3.07 17.49 -0.61
CA ASN A 29 -3.16 17.61 0.84
C ASN A 29 -2.41 16.44 1.47
N ASP A 30 -1.73 16.72 2.56
CA ASP A 30 -1.09 15.70 3.36
C ASP A 30 -2.12 15.23 4.40
N ASP A 31 -2.57 13.99 4.22
CA ASP A 31 -3.48 13.31 5.14
C ASP A 31 -2.72 12.35 6.08
N ASP A 32 -1.37 12.36 6.05
CA ASP A 32 -0.52 11.63 6.99
C ASP A 32 -0.48 12.37 8.34
N ASP A 33 -1.63 12.47 9.00
CA ASP A 33 -1.72 12.85 10.41
C ASP A 33 -1.48 11.57 11.23
N ASP A 34 -0.22 11.26 11.54
CA ASP A 34 0.09 10.54 12.78
C ASP A 34 -0.55 11.37 13.90
N GLU A 35 -1.63 10.87 14.50
CA GLU A 35 -2.47 11.52 15.51
C GLU A 35 -1.70 11.92 16.79
N THR A 36 -0.76 12.86 16.71
CA THR A 36 0.01 13.27 17.89
C THR A 36 0.28 14.75 18.07
N GLU A 37 -0.11 15.67 17.19
CA GLU A 37 -0.07 17.10 17.55
C GLU A 37 -1.24 17.92 17.01
N ALA A 38 -1.93 18.59 17.95
CA ALA A 38 -3.09 19.44 17.75
C ALA A 38 -2.74 20.81 17.15
N ASP A 39 -2.03 20.84 16.01
CA ASP A 39 -1.84 22.05 15.21
C ASP A 39 -2.21 21.78 13.73
N GLN A 40 -3.51 21.90 13.45
CA GLN A 40 -4.20 21.57 12.19
C GLN A 40 -3.81 22.50 11.03
N ARG A 41 -2.56 22.45 10.57
CA ARG A 41 -2.24 22.86 9.20
C ARG A 41 -2.06 21.61 8.38
N LYS A 42 -3.16 21.13 7.77
CA LYS A 42 -3.11 20.15 6.68
C LYS A 42 -1.97 20.54 5.74
N GLY A 43 -0.89 19.77 5.78
CA GLY A 43 0.29 20.03 4.97
C GLY A 43 -0.08 19.94 3.50
N ARG A 44 0.75 20.51 2.62
CA ARG A 44 0.72 20.12 1.21
C ARG A 44 1.96 19.29 0.94
N LYS A 45 1.77 18.05 0.48
CA LYS A 45 2.88 17.21 0.03
C LYS A 45 3.06 17.25 -1.48
N LEU A 46 4.30 17.12 -1.93
CA LEU A 46 4.61 16.92 -3.34
C LEU A 46 4.14 15.51 -3.74
N TRP A 47 3.09 15.44 -4.55
CA TRP A 47 2.58 14.18 -5.08
C TRP A 47 3.39 13.70 -6.29
N GLY A 48 3.79 14.65 -7.14
CA GLY A 48 4.52 14.36 -8.35
C GLY A 48 4.82 15.60 -9.18
N LEU A 49 5.31 15.38 -10.40
CA LEU A 49 5.69 16.45 -11.32
C LEU A 49 5.02 16.24 -12.68
N VAL A 50 4.60 17.34 -13.30
CA VAL A 50 4.34 17.37 -14.74
C VAL A 50 5.58 17.91 -15.42
N VAL A 51 6.20 17.05 -16.24
CA VAL A 51 7.47 17.33 -16.92
C VAL A 51 7.22 17.37 -18.43
N CYS A 52 7.49 18.52 -19.03
CA CYS A 52 7.46 18.70 -20.48
C CYS A 52 8.89 18.74 -21.02
N HIS A 53 9.18 17.93 -22.03
CA HIS A 53 10.47 17.92 -22.74
C HIS A 53 10.29 18.38 -24.18
N HIS A 54 11.31 19.02 -24.73
CA HIS A 54 11.36 19.42 -26.13
C HIS A 54 12.75 19.14 -26.71
N THR A 55 12.81 18.58 -27.91
CA THR A 55 14.06 18.23 -28.62
C THR A 55 14.74 19.41 -29.29
N GLY A 56 14.07 20.56 -29.35
CA GLY A 56 14.62 21.83 -29.81
C GLY A 56 14.49 22.93 -28.75
N PRO A 57 15.20 24.06 -28.89
CA PRO A 57 15.06 25.19 -27.99
C PRO A 57 13.62 25.71 -28.03
N ARG A 58 12.99 25.83 -26.85
CA ARG A 58 11.61 26.30 -26.73
C ARG A 58 11.47 27.24 -25.55
N PHE A 59 11.05 28.47 -25.82
CA PHE A 59 10.69 29.44 -24.79
C PHE A 59 9.17 29.47 -24.60
N VAL A 60 8.71 29.34 -23.35
CA VAL A 60 7.29 29.43 -22.99
C VAL A 60 7.06 30.76 -22.28
N PRO A 61 6.31 31.73 -22.84
CA PRO A 61 5.99 33.00 -22.21
C PRO A 61 5.34 32.87 -20.83
N PHE A 62 5.56 33.85 -19.95
CA PHE A 62 5.02 33.83 -18.59
C PHE A 62 3.49 33.64 -18.51
N PRO A 63 2.64 34.29 -19.35
CA PRO A 63 1.20 34.08 -19.30
C PRO A 63 0.79 32.61 -19.53
N LEU A 64 1.50 31.91 -20.42
CA LEU A 64 1.27 30.48 -20.64
C LEU A 64 1.74 29.64 -19.46
N ARG A 65 2.90 29.94 -18.87
CA ARG A 65 3.38 29.23 -17.67
C ARG A 65 2.40 29.38 -16.51
N TYR A 66 1.83 30.58 -16.32
CA TYR A 66 0.82 30.84 -15.30
C TYR A 66 -0.49 30.07 -15.56
N ALA A 67 -0.95 30.04 -16.82
CA ALA A 67 -2.12 29.24 -17.20
C ALA A 67 -1.88 27.74 -16.94
N CYS A 68 -0.69 27.23 -17.28
CA CYS A 68 -0.32 25.85 -16.97
C CYS A 68 -0.27 25.60 -15.45
N GLU A 69 0.30 26.50 -14.67
CA GLU A 69 0.32 26.40 -13.21
C GLU A 69 -1.08 26.32 -12.61
N PHE A 70 -2.01 27.15 -13.08
CA PHE A 70 -3.41 27.08 -12.68
C PHE A 70 -4.05 25.74 -13.03
N LEU A 71 -3.82 25.22 -14.24
CA LEU A 71 -4.30 23.90 -14.63
C LEU A 71 -3.74 22.79 -13.73
N ILE A 72 -2.46 22.88 -13.33
CA ILE A 72 -1.84 21.93 -12.40
C ILE A 72 -2.44 22.03 -11.00
N GLN A 73 -2.83 23.22 -10.54
CA GLN A 73 -3.53 23.39 -9.26
C GLN A 73 -4.90 22.70 -9.29
N VAL A 74 -5.69 22.91 -10.36
CA VAL A 74 -6.98 22.25 -10.54
C VAL A 74 -6.81 20.73 -10.64
N PHE A 75 -5.79 20.26 -11.36
CA PHE A 75 -5.44 18.85 -11.44
C PHE A 75 -5.11 18.25 -10.06
N GLY A 76 -4.34 18.96 -9.24
CA GLY A 76 -4.04 18.54 -7.87
C GLY A 76 -5.29 18.45 -6.98
N ILE A 77 -6.26 19.35 -7.14
CA ILE A 77 -7.55 19.28 -6.43
C ILE A 77 -8.34 18.04 -6.85
N GLN A 78 -8.36 17.72 -8.15
CA GLN A 78 -9.05 16.53 -8.62
C GLN A 78 -8.39 15.25 -8.10
N ILE A 79 -7.04 15.17 -8.10
CA ILE A 79 -6.32 14.03 -7.51
C ILE A 79 -6.69 13.85 -6.04
N ASN A 80 -6.66 14.93 -5.24
CA ASN A 80 -7.07 14.88 -3.83
C ASN A 80 -8.44 14.23 -3.67
N LYS A 81 -9.41 14.70 -4.46
CA LYS A 81 -10.78 14.19 -4.40
C LYS A 81 -10.87 12.70 -4.75
N GLU A 82 -10.17 12.26 -5.80
CA GLU A 82 -10.14 10.85 -6.19
C GLU A 82 -9.50 9.97 -5.11
N VAL A 83 -8.39 10.44 -4.52
CA VAL A 83 -7.70 9.74 -3.42
C VAL A 83 -8.60 9.63 -2.19
N GLU A 84 -9.25 10.72 -1.79
CA GLU A 84 -10.18 10.75 -0.66
C GLU A 84 -11.39 9.83 -0.90
N LEU A 85 -12.00 9.88 -2.08
CA LEU A 85 -13.12 9.00 -2.44
C LEU A 85 -12.69 7.53 -2.44
N ALA A 86 -11.51 7.21 -2.95
CA ALA A 86 -10.98 5.84 -2.92
C ALA A 86 -10.73 5.35 -1.49
N ALA A 87 -10.25 6.23 -0.60
CA ALA A 87 -10.09 5.93 0.82
C ALA A 87 -11.45 5.67 1.51
N GLN A 88 -12.42 6.55 1.31
CA GLN A 88 -13.77 6.42 1.87
C GLN A 88 -14.47 5.13 1.39
N MET A 89 -14.37 4.80 0.09
CA MET A 89 -14.94 3.55 -0.44
C MET A 89 -14.28 2.32 0.18
N ARG A 90 -12.95 2.36 0.36
CA ARG A 90 -12.20 1.28 1.01
C ARG A 90 -12.63 1.11 2.48
N GLU A 91 -12.69 2.21 3.23
CA GLU A 91 -13.10 2.20 4.64
C GLU A 91 -14.52 1.64 4.80
N LYS A 92 -15.46 2.11 3.96
CA LYS A 92 -16.83 1.59 3.94
C LYS A 92 -16.85 0.09 3.68
N HIS A 93 -16.11 -0.38 2.68
CA HIS A 93 -16.05 -1.80 2.33
C HIS A 93 -15.46 -2.65 3.47
N ILE A 94 -14.41 -2.15 4.14
CA ILE A 94 -13.82 -2.80 5.32
C ILE A 94 -14.86 -2.89 6.44
N LEU A 95 -15.57 -1.80 6.75
CA LEU A 95 -16.56 -1.78 7.83
C LEU A 95 -17.74 -2.74 7.58
N GLU A 96 -18.25 -2.78 6.35
CA GLU A 96 -19.30 -3.71 5.94
C GLU A 96 -18.84 -5.17 6.08
N THR A 97 -17.62 -5.48 5.60
CA THR A 97 -17.04 -6.83 5.67
C THR A 97 -16.75 -7.24 7.10
N GLN A 98 -16.17 -6.36 7.93
CA GLN A 98 -15.94 -6.61 9.35
C GLN A 98 -17.23 -6.89 10.10
N THR A 99 -18.30 -6.14 9.81
CA THR A 99 -19.61 -6.34 10.45
C THR A 99 -20.13 -7.76 10.18
N VAL A 100 -20.05 -8.22 8.93
CA VAL A 100 -20.49 -9.57 8.54
C VAL A 100 -19.60 -10.65 9.17
N LEU A 101 -18.27 -10.49 9.11
CA LEU A 101 -17.33 -11.46 9.70
C LEU A 101 -17.47 -11.55 11.23
N CYS A 102 -17.70 -10.43 11.91
CA CYS A 102 -17.98 -10.41 13.35
C CYS A 102 -19.28 -11.15 13.69
N ASP A 103 -20.35 -10.97 12.89
CA ASP A 103 -21.60 -11.70 13.08
C ASP A 103 -21.41 -13.22 12.88
N MET A 104 -20.65 -13.62 11.85
CA MET A 104 -20.27 -15.02 11.62
C MET A 104 -19.48 -15.61 12.79
N LEU A 105 -18.50 -14.87 13.34
CA LEU A 105 -17.72 -15.32 14.50
C LEU A 105 -18.57 -15.48 15.76
N LEU A 106 -19.61 -14.65 15.94
CA LEU A 106 -20.46 -14.67 17.12
C LEU A 106 -21.58 -15.72 17.03
N ARG A 107 -22.11 -15.98 15.84
CA ARG A 107 -23.26 -16.87 15.62
C ARG A 107 -22.89 -18.25 15.11
N GLU A 108 -21.73 -18.40 14.50
CA GLU A 108 -21.29 -19.62 13.83
C GLU A 108 -19.92 -20.11 14.35
N SER A 109 -19.28 -20.98 13.58
CA SER A 109 -17.93 -21.48 13.87
C SER A 109 -16.86 -20.50 13.37
N PRO A 110 -15.70 -20.36 14.03
CA PRO A 110 -14.56 -19.58 13.53
C PRO A 110 -14.11 -19.93 12.11
N VAL A 111 -14.45 -21.13 11.65
CA VAL A 111 -14.21 -21.62 10.30
C VAL A 111 -14.99 -20.84 9.22
N ALA A 112 -16.14 -20.27 9.59
CA ALA A 112 -17.03 -19.56 8.67
C ALA A 112 -16.33 -18.40 7.93
N ILE A 113 -15.39 -17.71 8.59
CA ILE A 113 -14.64 -16.60 8.02
C ILE A 113 -13.76 -16.99 6.82
N VAL A 114 -13.49 -18.29 6.63
CA VAL A 114 -12.73 -18.84 5.51
C VAL A 114 -13.64 -19.58 4.54
N THR A 115 -14.68 -20.25 5.03
CA THR A 115 -15.52 -21.14 4.20
C THR A 115 -16.73 -20.47 3.56
N GLN A 116 -17.17 -19.31 4.05
CA GLN A 116 -18.35 -18.60 3.55
C GLN A 116 -17.97 -17.36 2.74
N SER A 117 -18.97 -16.64 2.22
CA SER A 117 -18.79 -15.38 1.49
C SER A 117 -19.64 -14.30 2.16
N PRO A 118 -19.10 -13.09 2.40
CA PRO A 118 -17.69 -12.70 2.26
C PRO A 118 -16.76 -13.46 3.22
N ASN A 119 -15.48 -13.59 2.86
CA ASN A 119 -14.43 -14.24 3.65
C ASN A 119 -13.29 -13.27 3.99
N VAL A 120 -12.26 -13.78 4.68
CA VAL A 120 -11.09 -13.00 5.11
C VAL A 120 -10.31 -12.34 3.96
N MET A 121 -10.32 -12.89 2.74
CA MET A 121 -9.66 -12.28 1.58
C MET A 121 -10.43 -11.09 1.01
N ASP A 122 -11.72 -10.94 1.37
CA ASP A 122 -12.48 -9.72 1.06
C ASP A 122 -12.12 -8.57 2.02
N LEU A 123 -11.65 -8.91 3.24
CA LEU A 123 -11.21 -7.93 4.23
C LEU A 123 -9.78 -7.45 3.97
N VAL A 124 -8.88 -8.39 3.63
CA VAL A 124 -7.46 -8.12 3.42
C VAL A 124 -7.10 -8.53 2.00
N LYS A 125 -6.54 -7.59 1.23
CA LYS A 125 -6.06 -7.89 -0.12
C LYS A 125 -4.84 -8.81 -0.05
N CYS A 126 -5.04 -10.09 -0.27
CA CYS A 126 -3.99 -11.11 -0.31
C CYS A 126 -4.26 -12.12 -1.43
N ASP A 127 -3.22 -12.89 -1.79
CA ASP A 127 -3.32 -13.96 -2.80
C ASP A 127 -3.91 -15.25 -2.23
N GLY A 128 -3.89 -15.41 -0.91
CA GLY A 128 -4.53 -16.51 -0.19
C GLY A 128 -4.54 -16.32 1.32
N ALA A 129 -5.24 -17.22 2.00
CA ALA A 129 -5.39 -17.25 3.44
C ALA A 129 -5.40 -18.69 3.96
N ALA A 130 -4.94 -18.87 5.20
CA ALA A 130 -4.98 -20.14 5.90
C ALA A 130 -5.43 -19.94 7.34
N LEU A 131 -6.38 -20.76 7.79
CA LEU A 131 -6.77 -20.87 9.19
C LEU A 131 -6.30 -22.23 9.72
N TYR A 132 -5.50 -22.20 10.78
CA TYR A 132 -5.14 -23.39 11.55
C TYR A 132 -5.88 -23.36 12.90
N TYR A 133 -6.88 -24.22 13.06
CA TYR A 133 -7.72 -24.26 14.26
C TYR A 133 -8.07 -25.70 14.63
N GLN A 134 -7.97 -26.05 15.92
CA GLN A 134 -8.24 -27.40 16.43
C GLN A 134 -7.54 -28.53 15.63
N LYS A 135 -6.26 -28.34 15.28
CA LYS A 135 -5.44 -29.28 14.48
C LYS A 135 -5.95 -29.54 13.06
N ARG A 136 -6.82 -28.68 12.52
CA ARG A 136 -7.33 -28.72 11.15
C ARG A 136 -6.93 -27.46 10.40
N PHE A 137 -6.78 -27.60 9.08
CA PHE A 137 -6.44 -26.51 8.17
C PHE A 137 -7.63 -26.19 7.29
N TRP A 138 -7.88 -24.90 7.09
CA TRP A 138 -8.77 -24.38 6.07
C TRP A 138 -7.98 -23.41 5.21
N LEU A 139 -7.88 -23.72 3.92
CA LEU A 139 -7.02 -23.02 2.97
C LEU A 139 -7.89 -22.34 1.92
N LEU A 140 -7.51 -21.13 1.52
CA LEU A 140 -8.20 -20.34 0.52
C LEU A 140 -7.17 -19.64 -0.38
N GLY A 141 -7.41 -19.62 -1.69
CA GLY A 141 -6.49 -19.01 -2.65
C GLY A 141 -5.11 -19.69 -2.70
N VAL A 142 -4.08 -18.90 -2.98
CA VAL A 142 -2.68 -19.34 -3.01
C VAL A 142 -2.16 -19.46 -1.58
N SER A 143 -1.94 -20.69 -1.12
CA SER A 143 -1.49 -20.97 0.24
C SER A 143 -0.41 -22.05 0.28
N PRO A 144 0.49 -22.04 1.29
CA PRO A 144 1.45 -23.12 1.48
C PRO A 144 0.76 -24.46 1.78
N ALA A 145 1.45 -25.57 1.55
CA ALA A 145 0.97 -26.88 1.93
C ALA A 145 0.87 -27.01 3.47
N GLU A 146 -0.01 -27.90 3.98
CA GLU A 146 -0.22 -28.04 5.43
C GLU A 146 1.05 -28.34 6.24
N ALA A 147 2.02 -29.05 5.65
CA ALA A 147 3.32 -29.30 6.29
C ALA A 147 4.13 -28.00 6.45
N GLN A 148 4.09 -27.14 5.44
CA GLN A 148 4.76 -25.84 5.46
C GLN A 148 4.06 -24.87 6.42
N ILE A 149 2.72 -24.89 6.50
CA ILE A 149 1.97 -24.06 7.46
C ILE A 149 2.32 -24.45 8.90
N ARG A 150 2.51 -25.75 9.19
CA ARG A 150 2.97 -26.21 10.51
C ARG A 150 4.36 -25.67 10.84
N ASP A 151 5.30 -25.79 9.90
CA ASP A 151 6.66 -25.26 10.05
C ASP A 151 6.67 -23.75 10.34
N ILE A 152 5.89 -22.98 9.58
CA ILE A 152 5.69 -21.53 9.80
C ILE A 152 5.09 -21.27 11.18
N THR A 153 4.11 -22.07 11.61
CA THR A 153 3.46 -21.91 12.92
C THR A 153 4.43 -22.16 14.07
N GLU A 154 5.29 -23.18 13.94
CA GLU A 154 6.34 -23.48 14.93
C GLU A 154 7.35 -22.32 15.00
N TRP A 155 7.81 -21.83 13.85
CA TRP A 155 8.68 -20.66 13.78
C TRP A 155 8.06 -19.40 14.42
N LEU A 156 6.79 -19.12 14.17
CA LEU A 156 6.07 -18.00 14.81
C LEU A 156 5.98 -18.17 16.34
N LEU A 157 5.78 -19.40 16.83
CA LEU A 157 5.74 -19.67 18.26
C LEU A 157 7.12 -19.59 18.92
N GLU A 158 8.18 -19.94 18.22
CA GLU A 158 9.55 -19.90 18.76
C GLU A 158 10.09 -18.46 18.81
N TYR A 159 9.94 -17.71 17.71
CA TYR A 159 10.60 -16.40 17.55
C TYR A 159 9.67 -15.21 17.76
N HIS A 160 8.34 -15.40 17.67
CA HIS A 160 7.34 -14.33 17.74
C HIS A 160 6.25 -14.58 18.79
N ALA A 161 6.45 -15.49 19.76
CA ALA A 161 5.44 -15.78 20.80
C ALA A 161 5.03 -14.58 21.66
N GLY A 162 5.89 -13.57 21.79
CA GLY A 162 5.62 -12.36 22.57
C GLY A 162 4.69 -11.35 21.90
N SER A 163 4.42 -11.49 20.59
CA SER A 163 3.51 -10.60 19.85
C SER A 163 2.13 -11.23 19.64
N THR A 164 1.15 -10.41 19.27
CA THR A 164 -0.19 -10.86 18.83
C THR A 164 -0.17 -11.42 17.40
N GLY A 165 0.92 -11.21 16.68
CA GLY A 165 1.08 -11.59 15.28
C GLY A 165 2.38 -11.08 14.65
N LEU A 166 2.50 -11.28 13.34
CA LEU A 166 3.60 -10.80 12.49
C LEU A 166 3.01 -10.24 11.19
N SER A 167 3.61 -9.19 10.64
CA SER A 167 3.39 -8.75 9.27
C SER A 167 4.75 -8.53 8.61
N THR A 168 4.96 -9.14 7.45
CA THR A 168 6.20 -9.02 6.66
C THR A 168 5.87 -9.15 5.17
N ASP A 169 6.61 -8.44 4.33
CA ASP A 169 6.61 -8.55 2.88
C ASP A 169 7.60 -9.62 2.36
N SER A 170 8.52 -10.09 3.22
CA SER A 170 9.50 -11.13 2.91
C SER A 170 9.78 -12.03 4.10
N LEU A 171 9.24 -13.25 4.07
CA LEU A 171 9.52 -14.30 5.05
C LEU A 171 11.03 -14.61 5.16
N SER A 172 11.76 -14.50 4.05
CA SER A 172 13.21 -14.70 4.04
C SER A 172 13.96 -13.64 4.85
N GLU A 173 13.59 -12.35 4.70
CA GLU A 173 14.20 -11.25 5.46
C GLU A 173 13.72 -11.23 6.92
N ALA A 174 12.50 -11.72 7.17
CA ALA A 174 11.99 -11.93 8.52
C ALA A 174 12.73 -13.05 9.29
N GLY A 175 13.58 -13.84 8.61
CA GLY A 175 14.40 -14.88 9.23
C GLY A 175 13.77 -16.27 9.23
N TYR A 176 12.70 -16.50 8.45
CA TYR A 176 12.14 -17.84 8.29
C TYR A 176 13.01 -18.67 7.33
N LEU A 177 13.70 -19.68 7.87
CA LEU A 177 14.67 -20.51 7.12
C LEU A 177 14.01 -21.33 6.00
N GLY A 178 12.74 -21.72 6.16
CA GLY A 178 11.96 -22.47 5.17
C GLY A 178 11.48 -21.63 3.98
N ALA A 179 11.76 -20.32 3.94
CA ALA A 179 11.24 -19.42 2.90
C ALA A 179 11.64 -19.86 1.48
N SER A 180 12.85 -20.40 1.31
CA SER A 180 13.34 -20.88 0.01
C SER A 180 12.49 -22.02 -0.59
N VAL A 181 11.80 -22.80 0.25
CA VAL A 181 10.95 -23.92 -0.16
C VAL A 181 9.54 -23.47 -0.54
N LEU A 182 9.11 -22.29 -0.06
CA LEU A 182 7.84 -21.66 -0.47
C LEU A 182 7.92 -21.08 -1.89
N ALA A 183 9.14 -20.82 -2.37
CA ALA A 183 9.44 -20.23 -3.69
C ALA A 183 8.66 -18.91 -3.94
N ASP A 184 8.47 -18.54 -5.20
CA ASP A 184 7.77 -17.31 -5.61
C ASP A 184 6.27 -17.31 -5.30
N ALA A 185 5.71 -18.41 -4.78
CA ALA A 185 4.29 -18.53 -4.53
C ALA A 185 3.84 -17.76 -3.26
N VAL A 186 4.70 -17.69 -2.24
CA VAL A 186 4.39 -17.01 -0.96
C VAL A 186 5.65 -16.34 -0.42
N CYS A 187 5.76 -15.02 -0.62
CA CYS A 187 6.90 -14.21 -0.15
C CYS A 187 6.55 -13.40 1.10
N GLY A 188 5.38 -12.76 1.12
CA GLY A 188 4.88 -11.97 2.26
C GLY A 188 3.84 -12.73 3.07
N MET A 189 3.69 -12.35 4.34
CA MET A 189 2.71 -12.94 5.25
C MET A 189 2.28 -11.95 6.33
N ALA A 190 0.97 -11.90 6.58
CA ALA A 190 0.41 -11.38 7.82
C ALA A 190 -0.21 -12.55 8.61
N ALA A 191 0.26 -12.77 9.83
CA ALA A 191 -0.20 -13.84 10.72
C ALA A 191 -0.68 -13.26 12.04
N ILE A 192 -1.82 -13.73 12.52
CA ILE A 192 -2.41 -13.31 13.80
C ILE A 192 -2.66 -14.56 14.64
N ARG A 193 -2.19 -14.54 15.88
CA ARG A 193 -2.46 -15.61 16.84
C ARG A 193 -3.77 -15.33 17.56
N ILE A 194 -4.75 -16.20 17.37
CA ILE A 194 -6.01 -16.19 18.10
C ILE A 194 -5.87 -17.12 19.31
N ASN A 195 -5.71 -16.56 20.50
CA ASN A 195 -5.75 -17.35 21.73
C ASN A 195 -7.21 -17.70 22.05
N SER A 196 -7.49 -18.94 22.47
CA SER A 196 -8.76 -19.19 23.16
C SER A 196 -8.68 -18.56 24.54
N LYS A 197 -9.78 -17.98 25.00
CA LYS A 197 -10.00 -17.86 26.44
C LYS A 197 -10.12 -19.25 27.06
#